data_AF-A0A455UDS7-F1
#
_entry.id   AF-A0A455UDS7-F1
#
_cell.length_a   1.000
_cell.length_b   1.000
_cell.length_c   1.000
_cell.angle_alpha   90.00
_cell.angle_beta   90.00
_cell.angle_gamma   90.00
#
_symmetry.space_group_name_H-M   'P 1'
#
loop_
_entity.id
_entity.type
_entity.pdbx_description
1 polymer ?
#
loop_
_entity_poly.entity_id
_entity_poly.type
_entity_poly.pdbx_seq_one_letter_code
_entity_poly.pdbx_strand_id
1 'polypeptide(L)'
;MGETDEEILQTFDDLREIGVDIVTLGRYLRPTKNHLAVERWVTPEEFDRYRVIGLGKGFMEVPSGPLVRSSYRADRVFEKNNLGLASPAAIPGQEQAVDPNLIPALNVG
;
A
#
# COMPACT_ATOMS: atom_id res chain seq x y z
N MET A 1 -1.72 14.51 2.16
CA MET A 1 -0.38 14.31 1.57
C MET A 1 -0.57 14.03 0.09
N GLY A 2 0.12 14.81 -0.74
CA GLY A 2 -0.05 14.88 -2.20
C GLY A 2 1.17 14.38 -2.96
N GLU A 3 1.87 13.40 -2.41
CA GLU A 3 3.06 12.81 -3.04
C GLU A 3 2.73 12.24 -4.42
N THR A 4 3.64 12.47 -5.37
CA THR A 4 3.56 11.90 -6.73
C THR A 4 4.11 10.47 -6.75
N ASP A 5 3.78 9.71 -7.79
CA ASP A 5 4.30 8.35 -7.97
C ASP A 5 5.83 8.36 -8.06
N GLU A 6 6.40 9.39 -8.72
CA GLU A 6 7.83 9.56 -8.91
C GLU A 6 8.56 9.77 -7.58
N GLU A 7 7.99 10.59 -6.68
CA GLU A 7 8.54 10.80 -5.33
C GLU A 7 8.52 9.50 -4.51
N ILE A 8 7.47 8.69 -4.63
CA ILE A 8 7.39 7.37 -3.97
C ILE A 8 8.48 6.45 -4.49
N LEU A 9 8.68 6.39 -5.80
CA LEU A 9 9.67 5.51 -6.42
C LEU A 9 11.11 5.95 -6.14
N GLN A 10 11.38 7.25 -6.13
CA GLN A 10 12.67 7.80 -5.71
C GLN A 10 12.95 7.45 -4.25
N THR A 11 11.94 7.60 -3.38
CA THR A 11 12.07 7.21 -1.96
C THR A 11 12.42 5.73 -1.81
N PHE A 12 11.88 4.85 -2.65
CA PHE A 12 12.27 3.44 -2.64
C PHE A 12 13.74 3.25 -2.97
N ASP A 13 14.26 3.95 -3.97
CA ASP A 13 15.68 3.86 -4.33
C ASP A 13 16.56 4.37 -3.19
N ASP A 14 16.23 5.52 -2.59
CA ASP A 14 16.97 6.09 -1.46
C ASP A 14 16.99 5.13 -0.25
N LEU A 15 15.85 4.50 0.06
CA LEU A 15 15.75 3.50 1.13
C LEU A 15 16.58 2.24 0.83
N ARG A 16 16.67 1.83 -0.44
CA ARG A 16 17.50 0.71 -0.84
C ARG A 16 18.99 1.04 -0.76
N GLU A 17 19.40 2.25 -1.11
CA GLU A 17 20.79 2.71 -1.00
C GLU A 17 21.32 2.65 0.44
N ILE A 18 20.47 2.96 1.43
CA ILE A 18 20.85 2.88 2.85
C ILE A 18 20.65 1.48 3.47
N GLY A 19 20.23 0.49 2.67
CA GLY A 19 20.10 -0.90 3.10
C GLY A 19 18.82 -1.25 3.87
N VAL A 20 17.70 -0.54 3.65
CA VAL A 20 16.42 -0.90 4.28
C VAL A 20 15.85 -2.18 3.69
N ASP A 21 15.61 -3.19 4.51
CA ASP A 21 15.05 -4.47 4.07
C ASP A 21 13.52 -4.46 3.93
N ILE A 22 12.80 -3.70 4.76
CA ILE A 22 11.33 -3.75 4.84
C ILE A 22 10.78 -2.32 4.82
N VAL A 23 9.81 -2.03 3.95
CA VAL A 23 9.11 -0.75 3.87
C VAL A 23 7.59 -0.96 3.89
N THR A 24 6.87 -0.22 4.73
CA THR A 24 5.40 -0.32 4.84
C THR A 24 4.71 0.85 4.18
N LEU A 25 3.71 0.59 3.34
CA LEU A 25 2.90 1.60 2.65
C LEU A 25 1.48 1.60 3.19
N GLY A 26 1.09 2.69 3.85
CA GLY A 26 -0.25 2.88 4.39
C GLY A 26 -0.87 4.20 3.97
N ARG A 27 -2.21 4.27 3.95
CA ARG A 27 -2.89 5.56 3.75
C ARG A 27 -2.69 6.45 4.98
N TYR A 28 -2.31 7.70 4.72
CA TYR A 28 -2.46 8.78 5.68
C TYR A 28 -3.93 9.02 6.01
N LEU A 29 -4.33 8.65 7.22
CA LEU A 29 -5.65 8.97 7.76
C LEU A 29 -5.53 10.22 8.62
N ARG A 30 -6.17 11.29 8.17
CA ARG A 30 -6.19 12.57 8.87
C ARG A 30 -6.88 12.40 10.24
N PRO A 31 -6.17 12.54 11.38
CA PRO A 31 -6.75 12.27 12.70
C PRO A 31 -7.79 13.31 13.12
N THR A 32 -7.55 14.58 12.81
CA THR A 32 -8.46 15.69 13.13
C THR A 32 -8.46 16.75 12.03
N LYS A 33 -9.46 17.64 12.01
CA LYS A 33 -9.58 18.77 11.06
C LYS A 33 -8.43 19.79 11.13
N ASN A 34 -7.52 19.68 12.10
CA ASN A 34 -6.34 20.56 12.20
C ASN A 34 -5.08 19.93 11.57
N HIS A 35 -5.14 18.68 11.12
CA HIS A 35 -4.03 18.02 10.43
C HIS A 35 -4.07 18.31 8.92
N LEU A 36 -3.01 17.95 8.20
CA LEU A 36 -2.95 18.12 6.74
C LEU A 36 -4.15 17.45 6.04
N ALA A 37 -4.67 18.10 5.01
CA ALA A 37 -5.74 17.52 4.21
C ALA A 37 -5.23 16.28 3.45
N VAL A 38 -6.12 15.34 3.20
CA VAL A 38 -5.86 14.24 2.25
C VAL A 38 -6.01 14.83 0.86
N GLU A 39 -4.91 14.92 0.13
CA GLU A 39 -4.89 15.49 -1.22
C GLU A 39 -5.12 14.41 -2.28
N ARG A 40 -4.63 13.19 -2.03
CA ARG A 40 -4.78 12.05 -2.94
C ARG A 40 -5.29 10.80 -2.24
N TRP A 41 -6.20 10.11 -2.92
CA TRP A 41 -6.73 8.80 -2.55
C TRP A 41 -6.17 7.71 -3.46
N VAL A 42 -5.06 7.12 -3.03
CA VAL A 42 -4.44 5.90 -3.59
C VAL A 42 -5.40 4.69 -3.51
N THR A 43 -5.74 4.05 -4.62
CA THR A 43 -6.63 2.88 -4.66
C THR A 43 -5.92 1.62 -4.15
N PRO A 44 -6.65 0.55 -3.77
CA PRO A 44 -6.04 -0.73 -3.45
C PRO A 44 -5.11 -1.26 -4.55
N GLU A 45 -5.48 -1.08 -5.81
CA GLU A 45 -4.69 -1.52 -6.98
C GLU A 45 -3.37 -0.74 -7.09
N GLU A 46 -3.37 0.55 -6.75
CA GLU A 46 -2.15 1.34 -6.70
C GLU A 46 -1.22 0.87 -5.56
N PHE A 47 -1.77 0.49 -4.40
CA PHE A 47 -0.99 -0.12 -3.32
C PHE A 47 -0.32 -1.43 -3.74
N ASP A 48 -1.04 -2.29 -4.48
CA ASP A 48 -0.48 -3.53 -5.03
C ASP A 48 0.62 -3.24 -6.06
N ARG A 49 0.41 -2.24 -6.92
CA ARG A 49 1.44 -1.81 -7.89
C ARG A 49 2.72 -1.37 -7.19
N TYR A 50 2.63 -0.53 -6.15
CA TYR A 50 3.81 -0.10 -5.40
C TYR A 50 4.50 -1.25 -4.69
N ARG A 51 3.74 -2.22 -4.16
CA ARG A 51 4.32 -3.44 -3.58
C ARG A 51 5.15 -4.21 -4.60
N VAL A 52 4.60 -4.46 -5.79
CA VAL A 52 5.32 -5.17 -6.86
C VAL A 52 6.61 -4.43 -7.25
N ILE A 53 6.54 -3.10 -7.40
CA ILE A 53 7.72 -2.30 -7.75
C ILE A 53 8.78 -2.35 -6.63
N GLY A 54 8.37 -2.18 -5.37
CA GLY A 54 9.30 -2.24 -4.24
C GLY A 54 10.00 -3.60 -4.11
N LEU A 55 9.24 -4.70 -4.24
CA LEU A 55 9.84 -6.03 -4.27
C LEU A 55 10.81 -6.21 -5.44
N GLY A 56 10.48 -5.68 -6.62
CA GLY A 56 11.37 -5.66 -7.78
C GLY A 56 12.66 -4.86 -7.57
N LYS A 57 12.62 -3.82 -6.73
CA LYS A 57 13.80 -3.02 -6.31
C LYS A 57 14.64 -3.71 -5.22
N GLY A 58 14.20 -4.86 -4.71
CA GLY A 58 14.96 -5.69 -3.78
C GLY A 58 14.68 -5.47 -2.30
N PHE A 59 13.53 -4.87 -1.94
CA PHE A 59 13.03 -5.00 -0.58
C PHE A 59 12.68 -6.46 -0.27
N MET A 60 12.94 -6.91 0.96
CA MET A 60 12.59 -8.24 1.44
C MET A 60 11.08 -8.44 1.53
N GLU A 61 10.36 -7.41 1.97
CA GLU A 61 8.90 -7.36 2.01
C GLU A 61 8.43 -5.90 1.96
N VAL A 62 7.27 -5.69 1.32
CA VAL A 62 6.65 -4.37 1.21
C VAL A 62 5.19 -4.49 1.63
N PRO A 63 4.89 -4.48 2.94
CA PRO A 63 3.51 -4.51 3.39
C PRO A 63 2.77 -3.27 2.89
N SER A 64 1.75 -3.47 2.06
CA SER A 64 1.10 -2.38 1.34
C SER A 64 -0.42 -2.52 1.40
N GLY A 65 -1.09 -1.43 1.76
CA GLY A 65 -2.54 -1.37 1.80
C GLY A 65 -3.07 -0.19 2.63
N PRO A 66 -4.33 0.19 2.47
CA PRO A 66 -4.88 1.41 3.06
C PRO A 66 -4.79 1.44 4.60
N LEU A 67 -4.92 0.29 5.25
CA LEU A 67 -4.90 0.17 6.71
C LEU A 67 -3.54 -0.26 7.28
N VAL A 68 -2.51 -0.44 6.44
CA VAL A 68 -1.18 -0.82 6.91
C VAL A 68 -0.60 0.26 7.83
N ARG A 69 0.02 -0.18 8.91
CA ARG A 69 0.78 0.64 9.85
C ARG A 69 2.09 -0.08 10.16
N SER A 70 3.10 0.68 10.58
CA SER A 70 4.45 0.16 10.84
C SER A 70 4.51 -0.99 11.85
N SER A 71 3.59 -1.04 12.82
CA SER A 71 3.49 -2.12 13.81
C SER A 71 2.48 -3.21 13.46
N TYR A 72 1.71 -3.05 12.38
CA TYR A 72 0.67 -4.00 12.01
C TYR A 72 1.33 -5.35 11.65
N ARG A 73 1.04 -6.41 12.41
CA ARG A 73 1.48 -7.79 12.18
C ARG A 73 2.99 -7.94 11.87
N ALA A 74 3.84 -7.13 12.48
CA ALA A 74 5.29 -7.16 12.21
C ALA A 74 5.92 -8.54 12.48
N ASP A 75 5.31 -9.35 13.35
CA ASP A 75 5.65 -10.76 13.59
C ASP A 75 5.55 -11.65 12.35
N ARG A 76 4.73 -11.26 11.36
CA ARG A 76 4.47 -12.00 10.12
C ARG A 76 5.18 -11.46 8.89
N VAL A 77 6.02 -10.43 9.06
CA VAL A 77 6.71 -9.80 7.91
C VAL A 77 7.66 -10.77 7.20
N PHE A 78 8.16 -11.77 7.92
CA PHE A 78 9.00 -12.84 7.38
C PHE A 78 8.23 -13.88 6.57
N GLU A 79 6.90 -13.91 6.64
CA GLU A 79 6.05 -14.82 5.83
C GLU A 79 5.98 -14.40 4.37
N LYS A 80 6.47 -13.20 4.02
CA LYS A 80 6.51 -12.64 2.65
C LYS A 80 5.15 -12.62 1.91
N ASN A 81 4.06 -12.62 2.67
CA ASN A 81 2.69 -12.72 2.17
C ASN A 81 1.89 -11.44 2.48
N ASN A 82 2.51 -10.26 2.39
CA ASN A 82 1.84 -8.97 2.65
C ASN A 82 1.13 -8.93 4.02
N LEU A 83 1.71 -9.56 5.04
CA LEU A 83 1.14 -9.69 6.39
C LEU A 83 -0.24 -10.41 6.43
N GLY A 84 -0.59 -11.16 5.38
CA GLY A 84 -1.90 -11.79 5.21
C GLY A 84 -3.02 -10.78 4.97
N LEU A 85 -2.72 -9.63 4.38
CA LEU A 85 -3.71 -8.66 3.91
C LEU A 85 -4.29 -9.14 2.57
N ALA A 86 -5.61 -9.32 2.53
CA ALA A 86 -6.32 -9.57 1.28
C ALA A 86 -6.41 -8.25 0.50
N SER A 87 -5.96 -8.25 -0.75
CA SER A 87 -6.29 -7.20 -1.71
C SER A 87 -7.54 -7.59 -2.50
N PRO A 88 -8.55 -6.70 -2.63
CA PRO A 88 -8.63 -5.35 -2.06
C PRO A 88 -9.40 -5.33 -0.71
N ALA A 89 -8.75 -4.84 0.35
CA ALA A 89 -9.42 -4.57 1.63
C ALA A 89 -10.32 -3.33 1.52
N ALA A 90 -11.63 -3.51 1.68
CA ALA A 90 -12.59 -2.41 1.67
C ALA A 90 -12.30 -1.39 2.80
N ILE A 91 -12.33 -0.09 2.47
CA ILE A 91 -12.13 0.99 3.45
C ILE A 91 -13.51 1.35 4.04
N PRO A 92 -13.72 1.21 5.36
CA PRO A 92 -14.99 1.61 5.99
C PRO A 92 -15.29 3.09 5.74
N GLY A 93 -16.48 3.40 5.21
CA GLY A 93 -16.89 4.76 4.85
C GLY A 93 -16.66 5.14 3.38
N GLN A 94 -16.29 4.18 2.52
CA GLN A 94 -16.17 4.34 1.08
C GLN A 94 -16.97 3.24 0.37
N GLU A 95 -18.24 3.51 0.05
CA GLU A 95 -19.00 2.67 -0.90
C GLU A 95 -18.31 2.83 -2.27
N GLN A 96 -17.73 1.76 -2.81
CA GLN A 96 -17.06 1.79 -4.11
C GLN A 96 -18.11 2.11 -5.18
N ALA A 97 -17.89 3.17 -5.97
CA ALA A 97 -18.53 3.27 -7.28
C ALA A 97 -18.00 2.09 -8.11
N VAL A 98 -18.82 1.05 -8.23
CA VAL A 98 -18.52 -0.15 -9.01
C VAL A 98 -18.32 0.30 -10.45
N ASP A 99 -17.11 0.17 -11.00
CA ASP A 99 -16.86 0.40 -12.42
C ASP A 99 -17.61 -0.69 -13.20
N PRO A 100 -18.63 -0.35 -14.01
CA PRO A 100 -19.43 -1.34 -14.73
C PRO A 100 -18.64 -2.12 -15.79
N ASN A 101 -17.37 -1.75 -16.06
CA ASN A 101 -16.51 -2.43 -17.02
C ASN A 101 -15.48 -3.39 -16.39
N LEU A 102 -15.43 -3.53 -15.07
CA LEU A 102 -14.48 -4.45 -14.43
C LEU A 102 -15.01 -5.90 -14.50
N ILE A 103 -14.39 -6.73 -15.35
CA ILE A 103 -14.70 -8.17 -15.42
C ILE A 103 -14.21 -8.80 -14.11
N PRO A 104 -15.08 -9.47 -13.32
CA PRO A 104 -14.66 -10.09 -12.08
C PRO A 104 -13.67 -11.22 -12.39
N ALA A 105 -12.47 -11.14 -11.81
CA ALA A 105 -11.50 -12.23 -11.81
C ALA A 105 -12.12 -13.41 -11.05
N LEU A 106 -12.64 -14.37 -11.80
CA LEU A 106 -13.05 -15.67 -11.29
C LEU A 106 -11.78 -16.38 -10.78
N ASN A 107 -11.63 -16.47 -9.46
CA ASN A 107 -10.69 -17.39 -8.83
C ASN A 107 -11.16 -18.81 -9.14
N VAL A 108 -10.46 -19.48 -10.06
CA VAL A 108 -10.65 -20.89 -10.36
C VAL A 108 -9.63 -21.69 -9.55
N GLY A 109 -10.13 -22.48 -8.59
CA GLY A 109 -9.55 -23.74 -8.10
C GLY A 109 -8.25 -23.69 -7.33
#